data_AF-A0A318CXZ9-F1
#
_entry.id   AF-A0A318CXZ9-F1
#
_cell.length_a   1.000
_cell.length_b   1.000
_cell.length_c   1.000
_cell.angle_alpha   90.00
_cell.angle_beta   90.00
_cell.angle_gamma   90.00
#
_symmetry.space_group_name_H-M   'P 1'
#
loop_
_entity.id
_entity.type
_entity.pdbx_description
1 polymer ?
#
loop_
_entity_poly.entity_id
_entity_poly.type
_entity_poly.pdbx_seq_one_letter_code
_entity_poly.pdbx_strand_id
1 'polypeptide(L)'
;MALDPNQMTQEIALQNRLYLKQKELWKKSEFCEIMPVNFNYQGLIIVSTGLVDVPEGRIIYQTHSCGCGPQPTIRGAILDKETIWSASKMRQELIRSANPKEAFLAEQTFIKTVYVALRQTGNDDKLRITRALQNRFGENKKIDLL
;
A
#
# COMPACT_ATOMS: atom_id res chain seq x y z
N MET A 1 21.32 -3.22 13.48
CA MET A 1 22.34 -3.09 12.42
C MET A 1 21.82 -2.07 11.42
N ALA A 2 22.54 -0.98 11.17
CA ALA A 2 22.17 -0.01 10.15
C ALA A 2 22.50 -0.60 8.77
N LEU A 3 21.59 -0.46 7.80
CA LEU A 3 21.80 -0.88 6.41
C LEU A 3 22.87 -0.01 5.75
N ASP A 4 23.68 -0.61 4.87
CA ASP A 4 24.60 0.13 4.00
C ASP A 4 23.79 1.19 3.19
N PRO A 5 24.25 2.44 3.07
CA PRO A 5 23.52 3.50 2.36
C PRO A 5 23.15 3.15 0.91
N ASN A 6 23.97 2.35 0.21
CA ASN A 6 23.67 1.88 -1.15
C ASN A 6 22.59 0.80 -1.14
N GLN A 7 22.61 -0.11 -0.17
CA GLN A 7 21.57 -1.13 0.00
C GLN A 7 20.23 -0.51 0.41
N MET A 8 20.26 0.48 1.30
CA MET A 8 19.07 1.25 1.70
C MET A 8 18.45 1.98 0.50
N THR A 9 19.27 2.57 -0.37
CA THR A 9 18.79 3.26 -1.58
C THR A 9 18.18 2.27 -2.59
N GLN A 10 18.76 1.08 -2.74
CA GLN A 10 18.20 0.02 -3.60
C GLN A 10 16.86 -0.50 -3.09
N GLU A 11 16.74 -0.75 -1.79
CA GLU A 11 15.49 -1.23 -1.19
C GLU A 11 14.36 -0.20 -1.34
N ILE A 12 14.64 1.09 -1.09
CA ILE A 12 13.69 2.19 -1.31
C ILE A 12 13.24 2.24 -2.78
N ALA A 13 14.17 2.09 -3.72
CA ALA A 13 13.84 2.08 -5.15
C ALA A 13 12.92 0.89 -5.52
N LEU A 14 13.13 -0.28 -4.91
CA LEU A 14 12.27 -1.46 -5.11
C LEU A 14 10.88 -1.25 -4.50
N GLN A 15 10.80 -0.75 -3.26
CA GLN A 15 9.53 -0.42 -2.62
C GLN A 15 8.73 0.60 -3.43
N ASN A 16 9.38 1.62 -3.97
CA ASN A 16 8.74 2.61 -4.84
C ASN A 16 8.21 1.98 -6.14
N ARG A 17 9.00 1.13 -6.81
CA ARG A 17 8.54 0.43 -8.02
C ARG A 17 7.35 -0.49 -7.76
N LEU A 18 7.36 -1.22 -6.64
CA LEU A 18 6.23 -2.05 -6.22
C LEU A 18 4.97 -1.22 -5.98
N TYR A 19 5.11 -0.11 -5.25
CA TYR A 19 4.00 0.83 -5.02
C TYR A 19 3.40 1.35 -6.34
N LEU A 20 4.24 1.77 -7.29
CA LEU A 20 3.77 2.25 -8.58
C LEU A 20 3.04 1.15 -9.36
N LYS A 21 3.58 -0.07 -9.37
CA LYS A 21 2.92 -1.20 -10.04
C LYS A 21 1.60 -1.59 -9.39
N GLN A 22 1.51 -1.54 -8.07
CA GLN A 22 0.26 -1.75 -7.33
C GLN A 22 -0.81 -0.74 -7.78
N LYS A 23 -0.46 0.55 -7.90
CA LYS A 23 -1.39 1.58 -8.39
C LYS A 23 -1.85 1.34 -9.82
N GLU A 24 -0.97 0.84 -10.68
CA GLU A 24 -1.32 0.48 -12.06
C GLU A 24 -2.31 -0.69 -12.09
N LEU A 25 -2.05 -1.73 -11.29
CA LEU A 25 -2.87 -2.93 -11.22
C LEU A 25 -4.26 -2.63 -10.67
N TRP A 26 -4.41 -1.78 -9.66
CA TRP A 26 -5.74 -1.40 -9.15
C TRP A 26 -6.66 -0.78 -10.20
N LYS A 27 -6.12 -0.14 -11.24
CA LYS A 27 -6.94 0.40 -12.33
C LYS A 27 -7.48 -0.66 -13.28
N LYS A 28 -6.86 -1.84 -13.31
CA LYS A 28 -7.07 -2.87 -14.35
C LYS A 28 -7.45 -4.24 -13.78
N SER A 29 -7.36 -4.41 -12.47
CA SER A 29 -7.44 -5.70 -11.80
C SER A 29 -8.71 -5.84 -10.98
N GLU A 30 -9.13 -7.10 -10.83
CA GLU A 30 -10.25 -7.49 -9.99
C GLU A 30 -9.90 -7.64 -8.50
N PHE A 31 -8.61 -7.58 -8.15
CA PHE A 31 -8.15 -7.73 -6.77
C PHE A 31 -7.67 -6.42 -6.15
N CYS A 32 -7.97 -6.24 -4.87
CA CYS A 32 -7.55 -5.10 -4.05
C CYS A 32 -6.48 -5.54 -3.05
N GLU A 33 -5.27 -5.80 -3.53
CA GLU A 33 -4.11 -6.11 -2.68
C GLU A 33 -3.30 -4.85 -2.40
N ILE A 34 -2.88 -4.67 -1.14
CA ILE A 34 -2.06 -3.56 -0.66
C ILE A 34 -0.80 -4.13 -0.02
N MET A 35 0.34 -3.73 -0.55
CA MET A 35 1.67 -4.07 -0.07
C MET A 35 2.05 -3.16 1.11
N PRO A 36 2.62 -3.71 2.21
CA PRO A 36 3.04 -2.95 3.39
C PRO A 36 4.34 -2.15 3.18
N VAL A 37 4.46 -1.45 2.05
CA VAL A 37 5.64 -0.64 1.74
C VAL A 37 5.63 0.67 2.51
N ASN A 38 6.80 1.06 3.00
CA ASN A 38 7.01 2.25 3.83
C ASN A 38 8.36 2.88 3.47
N PHE A 39 8.32 4.01 2.76
CA PHE A 39 9.53 4.71 2.36
C PHE A 39 9.34 6.22 2.31
N ASN A 40 10.39 6.93 2.70
CA ASN A 40 10.48 8.38 2.67
C ASN A 40 11.84 8.75 2.07
N TYR A 41 11.84 9.26 0.84
CA TYR A 41 13.06 9.63 0.14
C TYR A 41 12.81 10.83 -0.77
N GLN A 42 13.75 11.76 -0.78
CA GLN A 42 13.64 13.00 -1.54
C GLN A 42 13.49 12.70 -3.05
N GLY A 43 12.56 13.39 -3.70
CA GLY A 43 12.28 13.18 -5.13
C GLY A 43 11.40 11.96 -5.44
N LEU A 44 11.00 11.17 -4.44
CA LEU A 44 10.02 10.09 -4.59
C LEU A 44 8.69 10.43 -3.89
N ILE A 45 7.66 9.63 -4.17
CA ILE A 45 6.40 9.67 -3.43
C ILE A 45 6.68 9.10 -2.04
N ILE A 46 6.39 9.84 -0.98
CA ILE A 46 6.48 9.31 0.39
C ILE A 46 5.27 8.43 0.61
N VAL A 47 5.49 7.16 1.00
CA VAL A 47 4.41 6.19 1.22
C VAL A 47 4.55 5.60 2.61
N SER A 48 3.44 5.53 3.34
CA SER A 48 3.34 4.71 4.54
C SER A 48 2.09 3.85 4.49
N THR A 49 2.23 2.58 4.86
CA THR A 49 1.15 1.61 4.92
C THR A 49 1.00 1.11 6.35
N GLY A 50 -0.23 1.06 6.85
CA GLY A 50 -0.49 0.54 8.19
C GLY A 50 -1.92 0.07 8.38
N LEU A 51 -2.21 -0.34 9.61
CA LEU A 51 -3.51 -0.83 10.04
C LEU A 51 -4.04 0.04 11.18
N VAL A 52 -5.36 0.15 11.28
CA VAL A 52 -6.11 0.73 12.39
C VAL A 52 -7.14 -0.30 12.84
N ASP A 53 -7.06 -0.70 14.11
CA ASP A 53 -8.07 -1.56 14.71
C ASP A 53 -9.32 -0.75 15.05
N VAL A 54 -10.49 -1.29 14.70
CA VAL A 54 -11.80 -0.76 15.05
C VAL A 54 -12.67 -1.89 15.61
N PRO A 55 -13.74 -1.59 16.38
CA PRO A 55 -14.55 -2.65 17.01
C PRO A 55 -15.07 -3.70 16.04
N GLU A 56 -15.36 -3.33 14.79
CA GLU A 56 -15.93 -4.20 13.77
C GLU A 56 -14.90 -4.84 12.84
N GLY A 57 -13.59 -4.65 13.10
CA GLY A 57 -12.52 -5.25 12.29
C GLY A 57 -11.29 -4.38 12.15
N ARG A 58 -10.53 -4.57 11.07
CA ARG A 58 -9.30 -3.81 10.81
C ARG A 58 -9.43 -3.00 9.53
N ILE A 59 -8.96 -1.77 9.58
CA ILE A 59 -8.87 -0.88 8.43
C ILE A 59 -7.41 -0.79 8.02
N ILE A 60 -7.15 -1.06 6.75
CA ILE A 60 -5.86 -0.76 6.15
C ILE A 60 -5.86 0.66 5.60
N TYR A 61 -4.74 1.35 5.80
CA TYR A 61 -4.47 2.62 5.17
C TYR A 61 -3.15 2.62 4.40
N GLN A 62 -3.10 3.47 3.37
CA GLN A 62 -1.87 3.83 2.68
C GLN A 62 -1.84 5.34 2.43
N THR A 63 -0.89 6.03 3.03
CA THR A 63 -0.65 7.45 2.79
C THR A 63 0.23 7.62 1.56
N HIS A 64 0.02 8.70 0.81
CA HIS A 64 0.98 9.14 -0.18
C HIS A 64 1.05 10.67 -0.29
N SER A 65 2.27 11.21 -0.33
CA SER A 65 2.53 12.63 -0.58
C SER A 65 3.72 12.82 -1.53
N CYS A 66 3.70 13.90 -2.31
CA CYS A 66 4.93 14.45 -2.87
C CYS A 66 5.58 15.33 -1.79
N GLY A 67 6.90 15.21 -1.57
CA GLY A 67 7.60 15.93 -0.49
C GLY A 67 7.54 17.46 -0.54
N CYS A 68 6.94 18.04 -1.58
CA CYS A 68 6.74 19.48 -1.78
C CYS A 68 5.26 19.92 -1.82
N GLY A 69 4.29 19.01 -1.60
CA GLY A 69 2.85 19.27 -1.76
C GLY A 69 2.05 19.34 -0.46
N PRO A 70 0.73 19.64 -0.54
CA PRO A 70 -0.17 19.66 0.62
C PRO A 70 -0.25 18.30 1.32
N GLN A 71 -0.91 18.29 2.50
CA GLN A 71 -1.01 17.15 3.42
C GLN A 71 -1.23 15.79 2.70
N PRO A 72 -0.61 14.69 3.19
CA PRO A 72 -0.67 13.40 2.52
C PRO A 72 -2.10 12.95 2.28
N THR A 73 -2.37 12.46 1.08
CA THR A 73 -3.66 11.82 0.78
C THR A 73 -3.65 10.43 1.42
N ILE A 74 -4.67 10.15 2.22
CA ILE A 74 -4.80 8.90 2.95
C ILE A 74 -5.79 8.03 2.20
N ARG A 75 -5.36 6.85 1.76
CA ARG A 75 -6.24 5.84 1.19
C ARG A 75 -6.63 4.83 2.24
N GLY A 76 -7.92 4.51 2.35
CA GLY A 76 -8.44 3.56 3.34
C GLY A 76 -9.29 2.46 2.74
N ALA A 77 -9.20 1.25 3.30
CA ALA A 77 -10.13 0.15 3.03
C ALA A 77 -10.28 -0.76 4.25
N ILE A 78 -11.33 -1.57 4.27
CA ILE A 78 -11.46 -2.66 5.25
C ILE A 78 -10.53 -3.79 4.85
N LEU A 79 -9.78 -4.31 5.82
CA LEU A 79 -8.99 -5.52 5.66
C LEU A 79 -9.93 -6.72 5.64
N ASP A 80 -9.96 -7.44 4.50
CA ASP A 80 -10.64 -8.74 4.37
C ASP A 80 -9.79 -9.83 5.02
N LYS A 81 -8.53 -9.94 4.59
CA LYS A 81 -7.58 -10.92 5.10
C LYS A 81 -6.14 -10.52 4.85
N GLU A 82 -5.25 -11.21 5.56
CA GLU A 82 -3.82 -11.21 5.28
C GLU A 82 -3.46 -12.42 4.42
N THR A 83 -2.57 -12.23 3.46
CA THR A 83 -1.97 -13.30 2.67
C THR A 83 -0.46 -13.18 2.65
N ILE A 84 0.24 -14.25 2.36
CA ILE A 84 1.69 -14.23 2.20
C ILE A 84 2.06 -13.77 0.79
N TRP A 85 3.20 -13.10 0.62
CA TRP A 85 3.65 -12.59 -0.68
C TRP A 85 3.71 -13.68 -1.76
N SER A 86 4.15 -14.89 -1.42
CA SER A 86 4.23 -16.01 -2.37
C SER A 86 2.86 -16.39 -2.96
N ALA A 87 1.77 -16.13 -2.22
CA ALA A 87 0.39 -16.40 -2.62
C ALA A 87 -0.35 -15.15 -3.14
N SER A 88 0.31 -13.99 -3.20
CA SER A 88 -0.29 -12.74 -3.67
C SER A 88 -0.60 -12.79 -5.18
N LYS A 89 -1.77 -12.31 -5.56
CA LYS A 89 -2.14 -12.13 -6.97
C LYS A 89 -1.24 -11.08 -7.64
N MET A 90 -0.87 -10.01 -6.94
CA MET A 90 0.10 -9.04 -7.45
C MET A 90 1.43 -9.69 -7.81
N ARG A 91 1.95 -10.59 -6.96
CA ARG A 91 3.16 -11.36 -7.29
C ARG A 91 2.97 -12.22 -8.54
N GLN A 92 1.83 -12.90 -8.66
CA GLN A 92 1.53 -13.72 -9.84
C GLN A 92 1.48 -12.88 -11.12
N GLU A 93 0.88 -11.69 -11.07
CA GLU A 93 0.85 -10.74 -12.20
C GLU A 93 2.25 -10.24 -12.57
N LEU A 94 3.10 -9.95 -11.58
CA LEU A 94 4.50 -9.57 -11.82
C LEU A 94 5.30 -10.68 -12.53
N ILE A 95 5.13 -11.94 -12.12
CA ILE A 95 5.84 -13.10 -12.72
C ILE A 95 5.34 -13.37 -14.14
N ARG A 96 4.05 -13.17 -14.40
CA ARG A 96 3.47 -13.35 -15.74
C ARG A 96 3.92 -12.29 -16.73
N SER A 97 4.49 -11.19 -16.24
CA SER A 97 5.01 -10.14 -17.09
C SER A 97 6.21 -10.63 -17.90
N ALA A 98 6.18 -10.42 -19.21
CA ALA A 98 7.34 -10.66 -20.07
C ALA A 98 8.50 -9.67 -19.80
N ASN A 99 8.34 -8.71 -18.88
CA ASN A 99 9.35 -7.72 -18.52
C ASN A 99 10.28 -8.24 -17.40
N PRO A 100 11.59 -8.43 -17.66
CA PRO A 100 12.54 -8.91 -16.65
C PRO A 100 12.60 -8.03 -15.39
N LYS A 101 12.32 -6.73 -15.52
CA LYS A 101 12.28 -5.82 -14.37
C LYS A 101 11.11 -6.12 -13.45
N GLU A 102 9.99 -6.60 -13.97
CA GLU A 102 8.81 -6.96 -13.19
C GLU A 102 8.97 -8.33 -12.53
N ALA A 103 9.57 -9.29 -13.25
CA ALA A 103 9.97 -10.56 -12.66
C ALA A 103 10.90 -10.37 -11.45
N PHE A 104 11.88 -9.47 -11.55
CA PHE A 104 12.76 -9.14 -10.43
C PHE A 104 12.01 -8.56 -9.21
N LEU A 105 10.97 -7.74 -9.44
CA LEU A 105 10.13 -7.24 -8.34
C LEU A 105 9.39 -8.38 -7.61
N ALA A 106 9.07 -9.46 -8.30
CA ALA A 106 8.40 -10.62 -7.70
C ALA A 106 9.30 -11.43 -6.74
N GLU A 107 10.62 -11.32 -6.90
CA GLU A 107 11.64 -12.04 -6.15
C GLU A 107 12.07 -11.36 -4.85
N GLN A 108 11.55 -10.15 -4.60
CA GLN A 108 11.82 -9.41 -3.38
C GLN A 108 11.49 -10.25 -2.11
N THR A 109 12.23 -10.05 -1.03
CA THR A 109 12.10 -10.81 0.23
C THR A 109 11.63 -9.98 1.42
N PHE A 110 11.52 -8.65 1.27
CA PHE A 110 11.18 -7.74 2.36
C PHE A 110 9.67 -7.64 2.63
N ILE A 111 8.80 -7.89 1.65
CA ILE A 111 7.37 -8.09 1.88
C ILE A 111 7.10 -9.57 2.18
N LYS A 112 6.64 -9.81 3.41
CA LYS A 112 6.20 -11.12 3.88
C LYS A 112 4.69 -11.26 3.79
N THR A 113 3.97 -10.23 4.23
CA THR A 113 2.51 -10.18 4.30
C THR A 113 1.98 -9.16 3.30
N VAL A 114 0.89 -9.49 2.63
CA VAL A 114 0.09 -8.61 1.78
C VAL A 114 -1.30 -8.52 2.35
N TYR A 115 -1.85 -7.32 2.35
CA TYR A 115 -3.18 -7.06 2.86
C TYR A 115 -4.20 -7.09 1.72
N VAL A 116 -5.21 -7.93 1.86
CA VAL A 116 -6.33 -8.00 0.91
C VAL A 116 -7.45 -7.13 1.45
N ALA A 117 -7.83 -6.11 0.69
CA ALA A 117 -8.92 -5.21 1.02
C ALA A 117 -10.26 -5.69 0.44
N LEU A 118 -11.36 -5.38 1.15
CA LEU A 118 -12.71 -5.58 0.62
C LEU A 118 -12.93 -4.67 -0.59
N ARG A 119 -13.34 -5.28 -1.71
CA ARG A 119 -13.51 -4.61 -3.02
C ARG A 119 -14.69 -3.64 -3.07
N GLN A 120 -15.74 -3.92 -2.30
CA GLN A 120 -16.94 -3.10 -2.26
C GLN A 120 -17.24 -2.77 -0.81
N THR A 121 -17.44 -1.48 -0.55
CA THR A 121 -17.77 -0.95 0.78
C THR A 121 -19.14 -0.32 0.73
N GLY A 122 -20.02 -0.75 1.63
CA GLY A 122 -21.32 -0.10 1.82
C GLY A 122 -21.15 1.33 2.32
N ASN A 123 -22.20 2.16 2.30
CA ASN A 123 -22.09 3.53 2.80
C ASN A 123 -21.66 3.59 4.29
N ASP A 124 -22.10 2.62 5.09
CA ASP A 124 -21.71 2.51 6.50
C ASP A 124 -20.22 2.17 6.67
N ASP A 125 -19.69 1.28 5.83
CA ASP A 125 -18.27 0.95 5.78
C ASP A 125 -17.42 2.17 5.39
N LYS A 126 -17.87 2.94 4.39
CA LYS A 126 -17.19 4.18 3.96
C LYS A 126 -17.13 5.20 5.09
N LEU A 127 -18.24 5.38 5.81
CA LEU A 127 -18.30 6.26 6.97
C LEU A 127 -17.38 5.77 8.09
N ARG A 128 -17.36 4.46 8.36
CA ARG A 128 -16.48 3.83 9.36
C ARG A 128 -15.02 4.04 9.01
N ILE A 129 -14.62 3.76 7.77
CA ILE A 129 -13.25 3.97 7.28
C ILE A 129 -12.86 5.43 7.47
N THR A 130 -13.72 6.36 7.02
CA THR A 130 -13.45 7.79 7.09
C THR A 130 -13.25 8.25 8.54
N ARG A 131 -14.17 7.89 9.45
CA ARG A 131 -14.08 8.25 10.87
C ARG A 131 -12.84 7.66 11.54
N ALA A 132 -12.52 6.39 11.29
CA ALA A 132 -11.34 5.76 11.86
C ALA A 132 -10.05 6.45 11.43
N LEU A 133 -9.96 6.83 10.15
CA LEU A 133 -8.79 7.54 9.63
C LEU A 133 -8.74 9.00 10.09
N GLN A 134 -9.87 9.69 10.23
CA GLN A 134 -9.93 11.02 10.83
C GLN A 134 -9.49 10.99 12.29
N ASN A 135 -9.92 9.99 13.07
CA ASN A 135 -9.47 9.83 14.45
C ASN A 135 -7.96 9.55 14.53
N ARG A 136 -7.41 8.81 13.56
CA ARG A 136 -5.99 8.45 13.53
C ARG A 136 -5.07 9.60 13.10
N PHE A 137 -5.49 10.41 12.13
CA PHE A 137 -4.63 11.39 11.45
C PHE A 137 -5.11 12.85 11.58
N GLY A 138 -6.30 13.08 12.13
CA GLY A 138 -6.96 14.38 12.26
C GLY A 138 -8.09 14.60 11.23
N GLU A 139 -9.09 15.39 11.60
CA GLU A 139 -10.32 15.62 10.81
C GLU A 139 -10.08 16.36 9.48
N ASN A 140 -9.01 17.16 9.40
CA ASN A 140 -8.67 17.99 8.24
C ASN A 140 -7.88 17.24 7.14
N LYS A 141 -7.74 15.92 7.23
CA LYS A 141 -7.00 15.13 6.24
C LYS A 141 -7.86 14.77 5.05
N LYS A 142 -7.25 14.82 3.85
CA LYS A 142 -7.87 14.30 2.64
C LYS A 142 -7.87 12.77 2.67
N ILE A 143 -9.06 12.18 2.79
CA ILE A 143 -9.27 10.73 2.77
C ILE A 143 -9.91 10.34 1.44
N ASP A 144 -9.23 9.47 0.72
CA ASP A 144 -9.73 8.79 -0.47
C ASP A 144 -10.05 7.33 -0.08
N LEU A 145 -11.16 6.78 -0.56
CA LEU A 145 -11.48 5.36 -0.34
C LEU A 145 -10.94 4.54 -1.52
N LEU A 146 -10.40 3.35 -1.21
CA LEU A 146 -9.84 2.43 -2.21
C LEU A 146 -10.91 1.66 -2.98
#